data_AF-A0A2H4QBH9-F1
#
_entry.id   AF-A0A2H4QBH9-F1
#
_cell.length_a   1.000
_cell.length_b   1.000
_cell.length_c   1.000
_cell.angle_alpha   90.00
_cell.angle_beta   90.00
_cell.angle_gamma   90.00
#
_symmetry.space_group_name_H-M   'P 1'
#
loop_
_entity.id
_entity.type
_entity.pdbx_description
1 polymer ?
#
loop_
_entity_poly.entity_id
_entity_poly.type
_entity_poly.pdbx_seq_one_letter_code
_entity_poly.pdbx_strand_id
1 'polypeptide(L)' 'MPQLQPFYFVNQMTFMLIGLFTITYIMSVYVLPYFVQLFVTRVYITKL' A
#
# COMPACT_ATOMS: atom_id res chain seq x y z
N MET A 1 -2.91 28.43 2.95
CA MET A 1 -4.39 28.60 3.01
C MET A 1 -4.80 28.40 4.48
N PRO A 2 -5.89 29.01 4.99
CA PRO A 2 -6.28 28.97 6.40
C PRO A 2 -6.48 27.56 6.99
N GLN A 3 -6.53 26.51 6.16
CA GLN A 3 -6.65 25.11 6.55
C GLN A 3 -5.33 24.47 7.04
N LEU A 4 -4.16 24.99 6.61
CA LEU A 4 -2.84 24.50 7.04
C LEU A 4 -2.40 25.25 8.29
N GLN A 5 -2.95 24.84 9.43
CA GLN A 5 -2.62 25.41 10.73
C GLN A 5 -1.31 24.79 11.27
N PRO A 6 -0.30 25.60 11.61
CA PRO A 6 1.03 25.12 12.00
C PRO A 6 1.03 24.15 13.19
N PHE A 7 0.09 24.32 14.12
CA PHE A 7 -0.01 23.50 15.32
C PHE A 7 -0.26 22.01 15.04
N TYR A 8 -0.80 21.66 13.87
CA TYR A 8 -1.09 20.27 13.50
C TYR A 8 -0.08 19.67 12.53
N PHE A 9 0.96 20.40 12.11
CA PHE A 9 1.88 19.93 11.07
C PHE A 9 2.59 18.63 11.46
N VAL A 10 3.09 18.53 12.70
CA VAL A 10 3.73 17.31 13.18
C VAL A 10 2.74 16.13 13.15
N ASN A 11 1.52 16.34 13.65
CA ASN A 11 0.49 15.31 13.69
C ASN A 11 0.14 14.80 12.28
N GLN A 12 -0.12 15.73 11.35
CA GLN A 12 -0.44 15.40 9.96
C GLN A 12 0.71 14.66 9.28
N MET A 13 1.96 15.10 9.48
CA MET A 13 3.14 14.44 8.93
C MET A 13 3.35 13.05 9.51
N THR A 14 3.18 12.87 10.83
CA THR A 14 3.32 11.56 11.48
C THR A 14 2.31 10.56 10.94
N PHE A 15 1.02 10.93 10.87
CA PHE A 15 0.00 10.03 10.34
C PHE A 15 0.14 9.77 8.84
N MET A 16 0.60 10.76 8.07
CA MET A 16 0.91 10.57 6.65
C MET A 16 2.02 9.53 6.46
N LEU A 17 3.13 9.64 7.20
CA LEU A 17 4.25 8.72 7.11
C LEU A 17 3.87 7.30 7.56
N ILE A 18 3.11 7.18 8.65
CA ILE A 18 2.57 5.90 9.11
C ILE A 18 1.68 5.29 8.02
N GLY A 19 0.72 6.07 7.50
CA GLY A 19 -0.19 5.62 6.44
C GLY A 19 0.56 5.15 5.19
N LEU A 20 1.57 5.89 4.74
CA LEU A 20 2.41 5.50 3.60
C LEU A 20 3.15 4.20 3.86
N PHE A 21 3.76 4.03 5.04
CA PHE A 21 4.47 2.80 5.40
C PHE A 21 3.51 1.61 5.46
N THR A 22 2.35 1.79 6.10
CA THR A 22 1.32 0.76 6.21
C THR A 22 0.79 0.34 4.84
N ILE A 23 0.43 1.28 3.97
CA ILE A 23 -0.05 0.97 2.62
C ILE A 23 1.03 0.25 1.82
N THR A 24 2.27 0.75 1.86
CA THR A 24 3.38 0.13 1.12
C THR A 24 3.63 -1.29 1.58
N TYR A 25 3.64 -1.55 2.90
CA TYR A 25 3.81 -2.88 3.46
C TYR A 25 2.66 -3.81 3.07
N ILE A 26 1.40 -3.38 3.24
CA ILE A 26 0.23 -4.20 2.92
C ILE A 26 0.19 -4.55 1.43
N MET A 27 0.45 -3.57 0.58
CA MET A 27 0.48 -3.77 -0.86
C MET A 27 1.58 -4.77 -1.24
N SER A 28 2.79 -4.58 -0.71
CA SER A 28 3.96 -5.40 -1.08
C SER A 28 3.85 -6.86 -0.62
N VAL A 29 3.34 -7.10 0.59
CA VAL A 29 3.35 -8.43 1.20
C VAL A 29 2.09 -9.23 0.92
N TYR A 30 0.92 -8.58 0.86
CA TYR A 30 -0.35 -9.29 0.79
C TYR A 30 -1.07 -9.11 -0.54
N VAL A 31 -1.22 -7.86 -1.00
CA VAL A 31 -2.10 -7.57 -2.14
C VAL A 31 -1.45 -7.94 -3.47
N LEU A 32 -0.24 -7.44 -3.76
CA LEU A 32 0.43 -7.70 -5.03
C LEU A 32 0.78 -9.19 -5.22
N PRO A 33 1.33 -9.91 -4.21
CA PRO A 33 1.66 -11.32 -4.36
C PRO A 33 0.45 -12.20 -4.67
N TYR A 34 -0.72 -11.87 -4.11
CA TYR A 34 -1.96 -12.60 -4.38
C TYR A 34 -2.33 -12.56 -5.87
N PHE A 35 -2.24 -11.39 -6.50
CA PHE A 35 -2.48 -11.27 -7.95
C PHE A 35 -1.48 -12.08 -8.76
N VAL A 36 -0.19 -12.02 -8.41
CA VAL A 36 0.86 -12.79 -9.08
C VAL A 36 0.58 -14.29 -8.97
N GLN A 37 0.20 -14.79 -7.79
CA GLN A 37 -0.14 -16.20 -7.59
C GLN A 37 -1.31 -16.62 -8.49
N LEU A 38 -2.39 -15.84 -8.55
CA LEU A 38 -3.53 -16.13 -9.44
C LEU A 38 -3.12 -16.18 -10.92
N PHE A 39 -2.29 -15.24 -11.38
CA PHE A 39 -1.82 -15.24 -12.76
C PHE A 39 -0.93 -16.45 -13.05
N VAL A 40 0.00 -16.77 -12.15
CA VAL A 40 0.89 -17.94 -12.29
C VAL A 40 0.07 -19.23 -12.32
N THR A 41 -0.90 -19.40 -11.43
CA THR A 41 -1.77 -20.58 -11.43
C THR A 41 -2.54 -20.73 -12.75
N ARG A 42 -3.09 -19.63 -13.30
CA ARG A 42 -3.80 -19.67 -14.59
C ARG A 42 -2.87 -20.03 -15.75
N VAL A 43 -1.67 -19.46 -15.79
CA VAL A 43 -0.67 -19.81 -16.80
C VAL A 43 -0.27 -21.28 -16.68
N TYR A 44 -0.05 -21.77 -15.47
CA TYR A 44 0.30 -23.16 -15.23
C TYR A 44 -0.79 -24.12 -15.73
N ILE A 45 -2.06 -23.87 -15.39
CA ILE A 45 -3.20 -24.70 -15.86
C ILE A 45 -3.33 -24.71 -17.39
N THR A 46 -3.03 -23.59 -18.06
CA THR A 46 -3.25 -23.46 -19.52
C THR A 46 -2.07 -23.91 -20.37
N LYS A 47 -0.87 -24.01 -19.79
CA LYS A 47 0.38 -24.39 -20.48
C LYS A 47 0.84 -25.81 -20.18
N LEU A 48 0.30 -26.44 -19.13
CA LEU A 48 0.36 -27.89 -18.94
C LEU A 48 -0.53 -28.60 -19.96
#